data_AF-A9XUR1-F1
#
_entry.id   AF-A9XUR1-F1
#
_cell.length_a   1.000
_cell.length_b   1.000
_cell.length_c   1.000
_cell.angle_alpha   90.00
_cell.angle_beta   90.00
_cell.angle_gamma   90.00
#
_symmetry.space_group_name_H-M   'P 1'
#
loop_
_entity.id
_entity.type
_entity.pdbx_description
1 polymer ?
#
loop_
_entity_poly.entity_id
_entity_poly.type
_entity_poly.pdbx_seq_one_letter_code
_entity_poly.pdbx_strand_id
1 'polypeptide(L)'
;DNYMSHDKGYLRFFAYMSFFNSSMVGLVSSSNLIKIDFFFFELVGMCSYLLIGFWFTRPVVGNACQKAFITNTNRVGDFGFLLGILGLYWITGSLEFRDLFEIAKNFIYNELNLNNKVDLLFVTLCSLLLFSGAVAKSAQFPLHIWLPYAMEGSTPISTLIHAATMVAAGVFLVARLLPLFRVIPYIMNLIALIGLVTVLLGATLALA
;
A
#
# COMPACT_ATOMS: atom_id res chain seq x y z
N ASP A 1 -24.52 -4.34 16.15
CA ASP A 1 -23.83 -4.25 17.47
C ASP A 1 -23.75 -5.54 18.30
N ASN A 2 -24.12 -6.72 17.78
CA ASN A 2 -24.13 -7.96 18.58
C ASN A 2 -22.86 -8.82 18.53
N TYR A 3 -21.89 -8.55 17.66
CA TYR A 3 -20.77 -9.48 17.47
C TYR A 3 -19.78 -9.48 18.66
N MET A 4 -19.53 -8.31 19.26
CA MET A 4 -18.54 -8.15 20.35
C MET A 4 -19.17 -7.88 21.72
N SER A 5 -20.49 -7.83 21.84
CA SER A 5 -21.18 -7.52 23.10
C SER A 5 -20.85 -8.49 24.24
N HIS A 6 -20.47 -9.72 23.89
CA HIS A 6 -20.08 -10.78 24.84
C HIS A 6 -18.56 -10.83 25.13
N ASP A 7 -17.75 -10.05 24.42
CA ASP A 7 -16.29 -10.06 24.59
C ASP A 7 -15.84 -8.99 25.60
N LYS A 8 -14.97 -9.37 26.53
CA LYS A 8 -14.38 -8.48 27.53
C LYS A 8 -13.53 -7.36 26.87
N GLY A 9 -13.09 -7.57 25.63
CA GLY A 9 -12.30 -6.62 24.85
C GLY A 9 -13.08 -5.53 24.10
N TYR A 10 -14.39 -5.38 24.31
CA TYR A 10 -15.26 -4.48 23.54
C TYR A 10 -14.71 -3.05 23.39
N LEU A 11 -14.33 -2.40 24.49
CA LEU A 11 -13.81 -1.02 24.46
C LEU A 11 -12.51 -0.90 23.65
N ARG A 12 -11.61 -1.89 23.77
CA ARG A 12 -10.36 -1.92 23.03
C ARG A 12 -10.60 -2.07 21.53
N PHE A 13 -11.59 -2.88 21.14
CA PHE A 13 -11.96 -3.07 19.75
C PHE A 13 -12.41 -1.76 19.10
N PHE A 14 -13.31 -1.02 19.74
CA PHE A 14 -13.78 0.27 19.22
C PHE A 14 -12.69 1.35 19.22
N ALA A 15 -11.76 1.32 20.17
CA ALA A 15 -10.59 2.20 20.16
C ALA A 15 -9.70 1.94 18.94
N TYR A 16 -9.39 0.67 18.65
CA TYR A 16 -8.61 0.31 17.45
C TYR A 16 -9.33 0.62 16.15
N MET A 17 -10.64 0.38 16.07
CA MET A 17 -11.45 0.73 14.90
C MET A 17 -11.47 2.25 14.65
N SER A 18 -11.64 3.05 15.70
CA SER A 18 -11.63 4.51 15.59
C SER A 18 -10.26 5.04 15.16
N PHE A 19 -9.19 4.49 15.74
CA PHE A 19 -7.82 4.84 15.38
C PHE A 19 -7.51 4.49 13.93
N PHE A 20 -7.97 3.33 13.46
CA PHE A 20 -7.85 2.89 12.09
C PHE A 20 -8.61 3.82 11.12
N ASN A 21 -9.86 4.19 11.42
CA ASN A 21 -10.62 5.12 10.59
C ASN A 21 -9.96 6.50 10.51
N SER A 22 -9.46 7.02 11.64
CA SER A 22 -8.69 8.27 11.67
C SER A 22 -7.45 8.20 10.77
N SER A 23 -6.73 7.08 10.82
CA SER A 23 -5.56 6.85 9.97
C SER A 23 -5.87 6.86 8.47
N MET A 24 -6.99 6.23 8.09
CA MET A 24 -7.42 6.18 6.70
C MET A 24 -7.90 7.55 6.19
N VAL A 25 -8.64 8.30 7.01
CA VAL A 25 -9.05 9.68 6.67
C VAL A 25 -7.82 10.57 6.49
N GLY A 26 -6.80 10.42 7.35
CA GLY A 26 -5.52 11.10 7.22
C GLY A 26 -4.80 10.78 5.90
N LEU A 27 -4.80 9.51 5.49
CA LEU A 27 -4.23 9.06 4.22
C LEU A 27 -4.96 9.67 3.02
N VAL A 28 -6.28 9.76 3.06
CA VAL A 28 -7.07 10.32 1.94
C VAL A 28 -6.98 11.85 1.86
N SER A 29 -6.77 12.52 2.99
CA SER A 29 -6.68 13.99 3.07
C SER A 29 -5.28 14.56 2.85
N SER A 30 -4.27 13.72 2.77
CA SER A 30 -2.87 14.14 2.60
C SER A 30 -2.65 14.86 1.25
N SER A 31 -1.86 15.93 1.29
CA SER A 31 -1.44 16.70 0.10
C SER A 31 0.02 16.47 -0.29
N ASN A 32 0.79 15.76 0.53
CA ASN A 32 2.23 15.60 0.39
C ASN A 32 2.64 14.13 0.51
N LEU A 33 3.43 13.65 -0.45
CA LEU A 33 3.87 12.25 -0.59
C LEU A 33 4.69 11.76 0.61
N ILE A 34 5.61 12.58 1.12
CA ILE A 34 6.60 12.12 2.12
C ILE A 34 6.11 12.23 3.55
N LYS A 35 5.61 13.40 3.95
CA LYS A 35 5.41 13.68 5.38
C LYS A 35 4.11 13.11 5.92
N ILE A 36 3.05 13.18 5.11
CA ILE A 36 1.69 12.92 5.58
C ILE A 36 1.21 11.60 4.98
N ASP A 37 1.38 11.40 3.67
CA ASP A 37 1.00 10.13 3.03
C ASP A 37 1.77 8.93 3.61
N PHE A 38 3.10 8.96 3.62
CA PHE A 38 3.90 7.86 4.18
C PHE A 38 3.59 7.59 5.66
N PHE A 39 3.42 8.65 6.46
CA PHE A 39 3.10 8.50 7.88
C PHE A 39 1.77 7.77 8.08
N PHE A 40 0.71 8.19 7.38
CA PHE A 40 -0.57 7.51 7.46
C PHE A 40 -0.56 6.13 6.80
N PHE A 41 0.29 5.90 5.80
CA PHE A 41 0.48 4.60 5.16
C PHE A 41 1.04 3.55 6.13
N GLU A 42 2.07 3.92 6.92
CA GLU A 42 2.59 3.08 8.00
C GLU A 42 1.57 2.94 9.14
N LEU A 43 0.87 4.03 9.49
CA LEU A 43 -0.10 4.03 10.59
C LEU A 43 -1.29 3.10 10.29
N VAL A 44 -1.82 3.09 9.06
CA VAL A 44 -2.83 2.11 8.62
C VAL A 44 -2.29 0.68 8.74
N GLY A 45 -1.01 0.46 8.39
CA GLY A 45 -0.33 -0.82 8.57
C GLY A 45 -0.25 -1.26 10.04
N MET A 46 0.16 -0.36 10.93
CA MET A 46 0.22 -0.61 12.37
C MET A 46 -1.17 -0.92 12.96
N CYS A 47 -2.19 -0.16 12.57
CA CYS A 47 -3.54 -0.36 13.06
C CYS A 47 -4.11 -1.70 12.57
N SER A 48 -3.81 -2.11 11.33
CA SER A 48 -4.19 -3.43 10.82
C SER A 48 -3.55 -4.57 11.61
N TYR A 49 -2.30 -4.43 12.03
CA TYR A 49 -1.61 -5.39 12.90
C TYR A 49 -2.31 -5.51 14.26
N LEU A 50 -2.63 -4.38 14.91
CA LEU A 50 -3.35 -4.38 16.18
C LEU A 50 -4.73 -5.04 16.08
N LEU A 51 -5.42 -4.83 14.96
CA LEU A 51 -6.75 -5.40 14.71
C LEU A 51 -6.69 -6.91 14.42
N ILE A 52 -5.76 -7.38 13.57
CA ILE A 52 -5.57 -8.82 13.31
C ILE A 52 -5.17 -9.53 14.61
N GLY A 53 -4.27 -8.92 15.39
CA GLY A 53 -3.78 -9.42 16.68
C GLY A 53 -4.74 -9.25 17.86
N PHE A 54 -6.01 -8.87 17.66
CA PHE A 54 -6.92 -8.54 18.75
C PHE A 54 -7.10 -9.68 19.77
N TRP A 55 -7.16 -10.93 19.30
CA TRP A 55 -7.20 -12.12 20.15
C TRP A 55 -5.81 -12.75 20.34
N PHE A 56 -4.90 -11.96 20.92
CA PHE A 56 -3.52 -12.34 21.26
C PHE A 56 -3.40 -13.60 22.15
N THR A 57 -4.49 -14.06 22.76
CA THR A 57 -4.52 -15.29 23.57
C THR A 57 -4.37 -16.56 22.72
N ARG A 58 -4.64 -16.50 21.41
CA ARG A 58 -4.45 -17.61 20.49
C ARG A 58 -3.07 -17.50 19.82
N PRO A 59 -2.18 -18.49 19.97
CA PRO A 59 -0.84 -18.43 19.38
C PRO A 59 -0.88 -18.43 17.84
N VAL A 60 -1.90 -19.04 17.25
CA VAL A 60 -2.15 -19.03 15.80
C VAL A 60 -2.35 -17.60 15.29
N VAL A 61 -3.20 -16.82 15.97
CA VAL A 61 -3.46 -15.39 15.66
C VAL A 61 -2.21 -14.54 15.87
N GLY A 62 -1.42 -14.81 16.91
CA GLY A 62 -0.14 -14.12 17.14
C GLY A 62 0.85 -14.31 16.00
N ASN A 63 1.01 -15.56 15.54
CA ASN A 63 1.87 -15.90 14.41
C ASN A 63 1.34 -15.33 13.08
N ALA A 64 0.03 -15.39 12.83
CA ALA A 64 -0.59 -14.80 11.64
C ALA A 64 -0.42 -13.28 11.61
N CYS A 65 -0.58 -12.61 12.74
CA CYS A 65 -0.40 -11.18 12.89
C CYS A 65 1.05 -10.75 12.60
N GLN A 66 2.03 -11.46 13.17
CA GLN A 66 3.45 -11.24 12.86
C GLN A 66 3.77 -11.54 11.39
N LYS A 67 3.18 -12.59 10.81
CA LYS A 67 3.37 -12.92 9.38
C LYS A 67 2.79 -11.87 8.45
N ALA A 68 1.63 -11.32 8.78
CA ALA A 68 0.99 -10.25 8.00
C ALA A 68 1.75 -8.91 8.09
N PHE A 69 2.42 -8.63 9.21
CA PHE A 69 3.14 -7.38 9.42
C PHE A 69 4.63 -7.44 9.05
N ILE A 70 5.36 -8.45 9.54
CA ILE A 70 6.82 -8.58 9.43
C ILE A 70 7.20 -9.37 8.18
N THR A 71 6.64 -10.57 8.00
CA THR A 71 7.43 -11.63 7.35
C THR A 71 7.51 -11.52 5.83
N ASN A 72 6.59 -10.87 5.11
CA ASN A 72 6.72 -10.85 3.65
C ASN A 72 6.19 -9.62 2.88
N THR A 73 5.31 -8.78 3.44
CA THR A 73 4.56 -7.85 2.57
C THR A 73 4.51 -6.40 3.05
N ASN A 74 3.91 -6.11 4.22
CA ASN A 74 3.73 -4.73 4.66
C ASN A 74 5.07 -4.01 4.81
N ARG A 75 6.02 -4.55 5.59
CA ARG A 75 7.29 -3.87 5.80
C ARG A 75 8.20 -3.83 4.57
N VAL A 76 8.17 -4.89 3.75
CA VAL A 76 8.98 -4.96 2.52
C VAL A 76 8.46 -3.96 1.49
N GLY A 77 7.14 -3.86 1.31
CA GLY A 77 6.51 -2.87 0.44
C GLY A 77 6.66 -1.45 0.97
N ASP A 78 6.50 -1.23 2.27
CA ASP A 78 6.71 0.08 2.91
C ASP A 78 8.18 0.54 2.73
N PHE A 79 9.14 -0.39 2.80
CA PHE A 79 10.55 -0.10 2.52
C PHE A 79 10.80 0.28 1.06
N GLY A 80 10.20 -0.45 0.12
CA GLY A 80 10.24 -0.10 -1.30
C GLY A 80 9.61 1.27 -1.57
N PHE A 81 8.47 1.55 -0.95
CA PHE A 81 7.79 2.85 -1.04
C PHE A 81 8.66 3.99 -0.51
N LEU A 82 9.30 3.80 0.65
CA LEU A 82 10.23 4.77 1.23
C LEU A 82 11.44 5.02 0.32
N LEU A 83 12.02 3.98 -0.28
CA LEU A 83 13.11 4.14 -1.23
C LEU A 83 12.68 4.88 -2.51
N GLY A 84 11.48 4.58 -3.04
CA GLY A 84 10.94 5.27 -4.20
C GLY A 84 10.70 6.76 -3.93
N ILE A 85 10.22 7.08 -2.73
CA ILE A 85 10.07 8.45 -2.24
C ILE A 85 11.43 9.17 -2.15
N LEU A 86 12.43 8.55 -1.53
CA LEU A 86 13.77 9.14 -1.39
C LEU A 86 14.44 9.35 -2.75
N GLY A 87 14.28 8.38 -3.67
CA GLY A 87 14.79 8.49 -5.03
C GLY A 87 14.18 9.66 -5.79
N LEU A 88 12.85 9.84 -5.68
CA LEU A 88 12.19 11.00 -6.28
C LEU A 88 12.62 12.32 -5.64
N TYR A 89 12.74 12.38 -4.32
CA TYR A 89 13.21 13.59 -3.64
C TYR A 89 14.60 14.01 -4.11
N TRP A 90 15.48 13.05 -4.37
CA TRP A 90 16.82 13.34 -4.88
C TRP A 90 16.81 13.98 -6.28
N ILE A 91 15.80 13.67 -7.09
CA ILE A 91 15.63 14.22 -8.45
C ILE A 91 14.89 15.57 -8.42
N THR A 92 13.78 15.65 -7.67
CA THR A 92 12.87 16.80 -7.74
C THR A 92 13.19 17.89 -6.73
N GLY A 93 13.82 17.54 -5.60
CA GLY A 93 14.01 18.44 -4.46
C GLY A 93 12.71 18.91 -3.78
N SER A 94 11.54 18.52 -4.30
CA SER A 94 10.20 18.88 -3.82
C SER A 94 9.33 17.65 -3.58
N LEU A 95 8.43 17.78 -2.60
CA LEU A 95 7.59 16.71 -2.04
C LEU A 95 6.10 16.88 -2.36
N GLU A 96 5.77 17.98 -3.03
CA GLU A 96 4.42 18.28 -3.50
C GLU A 96 4.12 17.46 -4.77
N PHE A 97 2.91 16.93 -4.87
CA PHE A 97 2.49 16.19 -6.06
C PHE A 97 2.59 17.03 -7.35
N ARG A 98 2.32 18.35 -7.26
CA ARG A 98 2.32 19.26 -8.40
C ARG A 98 3.70 19.38 -9.02
N ASP A 99 4.68 19.70 -8.19
CA ASP A 99 6.07 19.84 -8.61
C ASP A 99 6.62 18.52 -9.17
N LEU A 100 6.24 17.39 -8.56
CA LEU A 100 6.61 16.07 -9.03
C LEU A 100 6.12 15.81 -10.47
N PHE A 101 4.86 16.14 -10.77
CA PHE A 101 4.29 15.93 -12.10
C PHE A 101 4.86 16.88 -13.15
N GLU A 102 5.15 18.11 -12.77
CA GLU A 102 5.75 19.10 -13.67
C GLU A 102 7.19 18.73 -14.02
N ILE A 103 7.98 18.33 -13.03
CA ILE A 103 9.36 17.88 -13.24
C ILE A 103 9.39 16.57 -14.05
N ALA A 104 8.53 15.60 -13.74
CA ALA A 104 8.44 14.35 -14.50
C ALA A 104 8.11 14.60 -15.99
N LYS A 105 7.25 15.58 -16.29
CA LYS A 105 6.92 15.98 -17.66
C LYS A 105 8.12 16.62 -18.37
N ASN A 106 8.86 17.48 -17.67
CA ASN A 106 10.05 18.15 -18.21
C ASN A 106 11.20 17.18 -18.51
N PHE A 107 11.40 16.16 -17.66
CA PHE A 107 12.41 15.12 -17.88
C PHE A 107 12.23 14.38 -19.21
N ILE A 108 10.98 14.07 -19.60
CA ILE A 108 10.71 13.40 -20.88
C ILE A 108 10.85 14.33 -22.08
N TYR A 109 10.52 15.61 -21.93
CA TYR A 109 10.74 16.58 -23.00
C TYR A 109 12.24 16.76 -23.31
N ASN A 110 13.09 16.67 -22.28
CA ASN A 110 14.54 16.73 -22.43
C ASN A 110 15.16 15.42 -22.99
N GLU A 111 14.64 14.25 -22.62
CA GLU A 111 15.04 12.94 -23.19
C GLU A 111 14.78 12.85 -24.71
N LEU A 112 13.70 13.45 -25.21
CA LEU A 112 13.43 13.54 -26.64
C LEU A 112 14.51 14.33 -27.41
N ASN A 113 15.29 15.18 -26.72
CA ASN A 113 16.29 16.06 -27.33
C ASN A 113 17.75 15.63 -27.08
N LEU A 114 18.04 14.91 -25.98
CA LEU A 114 19.41 14.55 -25.59
C LEU A 114 19.40 13.13 -25.02
N ASN A 115 20.18 12.22 -25.63
CA ASN A 115 20.30 10.78 -25.35
C ASN A 115 20.74 10.41 -23.90
N ASN A 116 20.08 10.89 -22.86
CA ASN A 116 20.45 10.71 -21.45
C ASN A 116 19.77 9.50 -20.78
N LYS A 117 19.85 8.31 -21.41
CA LYS A 117 19.23 7.04 -20.96
C LYS A 117 19.34 6.70 -19.45
N VAL A 118 20.34 7.23 -18.74
CA VAL A 118 20.59 6.96 -17.32
C VAL A 118 19.49 7.55 -16.43
N ASP A 119 18.98 8.74 -16.74
CA ASP A 119 17.96 9.40 -15.90
C ASP A 119 16.60 8.70 -16.03
N LEU A 120 16.26 8.20 -17.23
CA LEU A 120 15.03 7.46 -17.46
C LEU A 120 15.01 6.09 -16.76
N LEU A 121 16.15 5.39 -16.71
CA LEU A 121 16.29 4.15 -15.93
C LEU A 121 16.14 4.42 -14.43
N PHE A 122 16.65 5.54 -13.94
CA PHE A 122 16.51 5.89 -12.53
C PHE A 122 15.06 6.26 -12.16
N VAL A 123 14.39 7.06 -12.99
CA VAL A 123 12.98 7.44 -12.79
C VAL A 123 12.05 6.23 -12.90
N THR A 124 12.29 5.32 -13.85
CA THR A 124 11.52 4.07 -13.97
C THR A 124 11.71 3.17 -12.73
N LEU A 125 12.94 3.07 -12.21
CA LEU A 125 13.22 2.31 -10.99
C LEU A 125 12.53 2.94 -9.76
N CYS A 126 12.57 4.27 -9.61
CA CYS A 126 11.84 4.98 -8.55
C CYS A 126 10.33 4.73 -8.64
N SER A 127 9.78 4.71 -9.87
CA SER A 127 8.36 4.44 -10.12
C SER A 127 7.97 3.00 -9.76
N LEU A 128 8.82 2.02 -10.05
CA LEU A 128 8.63 0.62 -9.62
C LEU A 128 8.66 0.48 -8.09
N LEU A 129 9.60 1.17 -7.44
CA LEU A 129 9.72 1.17 -5.99
C LEU A 129 8.47 1.78 -5.32
N LEU A 130 7.94 2.89 -5.86
CA LEU A 130 6.66 3.42 -5.40
C LEU A 130 5.51 2.42 -5.59
N PHE A 131 5.45 1.77 -6.75
CA PHE A 131 4.44 0.77 -7.05
C PHE A 131 4.51 -0.45 -6.11
N SER A 132 5.71 -0.84 -5.66
CA SER A 132 5.87 -1.96 -4.72
C SER A 132 5.12 -1.76 -3.39
N GLY A 133 4.99 -0.51 -2.92
CA GLY A 133 4.15 -0.17 -1.76
C GLY A 133 2.67 -0.43 -2.01
N ALA A 134 2.18 -0.03 -3.19
CA ALA A 134 0.80 -0.29 -3.58
C ALA A 134 0.51 -1.79 -3.73
N VAL A 135 1.42 -2.54 -4.37
CA VAL A 135 1.34 -4.01 -4.52
C VAL A 135 1.22 -4.69 -3.16
N ALA A 136 2.02 -4.25 -2.18
CA ALA A 136 2.02 -4.83 -0.85
C ALA A 136 0.68 -4.66 -0.12
N LYS A 137 0.17 -3.43 -0.02
CA LYS A 137 -1.11 -3.17 0.67
C LYS A 137 -2.32 -3.77 -0.06
N SER A 138 -2.25 -3.90 -1.39
CA SER A 138 -3.33 -4.48 -2.19
C SER A 138 -3.28 -6.00 -2.33
N ALA A 139 -2.32 -6.68 -1.69
CA ALA A 139 -2.12 -8.13 -1.81
C ALA A 139 -1.97 -8.61 -3.27
N GLN A 140 -1.33 -7.80 -4.11
CA GLN A 140 -1.06 -8.18 -5.49
C GLN A 140 0.12 -9.15 -5.58
N PHE A 141 0.20 -9.89 -6.68
CA PHE A 141 1.30 -10.80 -6.97
C PHE A 141 2.60 -10.00 -7.08
N PRO A 142 3.69 -10.39 -6.41
CA PRO A 142 3.89 -11.65 -5.68
C PRO A 142 3.44 -11.64 -4.20
N LEU A 143 3.16 -10.47 -3.63
CA LEU A 143 2.95 -10.23 -2.20
C LEU A 143 1.51 -10.50 -1.70
N HIS A 144 0.87 -11.57 -2.14
CA HIS A 144 -0.53 -11.92 -1.81
C HIS A 144 -0.69 -12.77 -0.53
N ILE A 145 0.42 -13.31 0.00
CA ILE A 145 0.42 -14.37 1.02
C ILE A 145 -0.13 -13.93 2.37
N TRP A 146 -0.16 -12.63 2.67
CA TRP A 146 -0.69 -12.13 3.95
C TRP A 146 -2.23 -12.17 4.01
N LEU A 147 -2.91 -12.21 2.86
CA LEU A 147 -4.37 -12.09 2.77
C LEU A 147 -5.11 -13.24 3.49
N PRO A 148 -4.74 -14.52 3.34
CA PRO A 148 -5.39 -15.61 4.07
C PRO A 148 -5.16 -15.55 5.58
N TYR A 149 -3.98 -15.09 6.03
CA TYR A 149 -3.68 -14.94 7.45
C TYR A 149 -4.47 -13.80 8.11
N ALA A 150 -4.85 -12.77 7.35
CA ALA A 150 -5.70 -11.69 7.84
C ALA A 150 -7.12 -12.17 8.20
N MET A 151 -7.57 -13.29 7.61
CA MET A 151 -8.90 -13.88 7.87
C MET A 151 -8.99 -14.59 9.23
N GLU A 152 -7.87 -14.80 9.93
CA GLU A 152 -7.88 -15.28 11.31
C GLU A 152 -8.32 -14.22 12.32
N GLY A 153 -8.38 -12.94 11.90
CA GLY A 153 -8.94 -11.85 12.67
C GLY A 153 -10.47 -11.96 12.84
N SER A 154 -11.04 -11.05 13.63
CA SER A 154 -12.50 -11.02 13.81
C SER A 154 -13.24 -10.63 12.52
N THR A 155 -14.47 -11.12 12.31
CA THR A 155 -15.23 -10.88 11.08
C THR A 155 -15.51 -9.41 10.76
N PRO A 156 -15.70 -8.48 11.73
CA PRO A 156 -15.82 -7.06 11.40
C PRO A 156 -14.49 -6.41 10.99
N ILE A 157 -13.36 -7.01 11.35
CA ILE A 157 -12.02 -6.52 11.01
C ILE A 157 -11.67 -6.94 9.59
N SER A 158 -11.92 -8.20 9.24
CA SER A 158 -11.66 -8.66 7.87
C SER A 158 -12.49 -7.85 6.87
N THR A 159 -13.78 -7.59 7.14
CA THR A 159 -14.60 -6.73 6.27
C THR A 159 -14.03 -5.33 6.14
N LEU A 160 -13.57 -4.71 7.23
CA LEU A 160 -12.96 -3.37 7.22
C LEU A 160 -11.62 -3.33 6.46
N ILE A 161 -10.73 -4.30 6.68
CA ILE A 161 -9.41 -4.36 6.02
C ILE A 161 -9.56 -4.59 4.51
N HIS A 162 -10.45 -5.51 4.11
CA HIS A 162 -10.62 -5.90 2.71
C HIS A 162 -11.50 -4.94 1.92
N ALA A 163 -12.58 -4.40 2.50
CA ALA A 163 -13.48 -3.52 1.77
C ALA A 163 -13.01 -2.06 1.80
N ALA A 164 -12.52 -1.57 2.93
CA ALA A 164 -12.43 -0.13 3.15
C ALA A 164 -11.01 0.45 3.03
N THR A 165 -9.94 -0.32 3.26
CA THR A 165 -8.71 0.34 3.75
C THR A 165 -7.38 -0.20 3.23
N MET A 166 -7.00 -1.46 3.41
CA MET A 166 -5.65 -1.86 2.98
C MET A 166 -5.57 -1.97 1.46
N VAL A 167 -6.57 -2.61 0.84
CA VAL A 167 -6.67 -2.68 -0.62
C VAL A 167 -6.96 -1.31 -1.23
N ALA A 168 -7.88 -0.56 -0.61
CA ALA A 168 -8.25 0.77 -1.06
C ALA A 168 -7.07 1.77 -1.01
N ALA A 169 -6.24 1.73 0.03
CA ALA A 169 -5.06 2.58 0.14
C ALA A 169 -4.04 2.31 -0.97
N GLY A 170 -3.81 1.04 -1.33
CA GLY A 170 -2.94 0.67 -2.45
C GLY A 170 -3.43 1.22 -3.78
N VAL A 171 -4.72 1.02 -4.09
CA VAL A 171 -5.34 1.54 -5.33
C VAL A 171 -5.37 3.07 -5.34
N PHE A 172 -5.64 3.70 -4.19
CA PHE A 172 -5.66 5.15 -4.04
C PHE A 172 -4.30 5.79 -4.32
N LEU A 173 -3.22 5.17 -3.82
CA LEU A 173 -1.85 5.59 -4.12
C LEU A 173 -1.55 5.52 -5.62
N VAL A 174 -1.94 4.41 -6.28
CA VAL A 174 -1.77 4.27 -7.74
C VAL A 174 -2.57 5.33 -8.49
N ALA A 175 -3.82 5.58 -8.10
CA ALA A 175 -4.67 6.58 -8.72
C ALA A 175 -4.07 8.00 -8.64
N ARG A 176 -3.49 8.37 -7.49
CA ARG A 176 -2.80 9.65 -7.32
C ARG A 176 -1.53 9.75 -8.16
N LEU A 177 -0.79 8.65 -8.30
CA LEU A 177 0.45 8.59 -9.08
C LEU A 177 0.23 8.34 -10.59
N LEU A 178 -1.03 8.25 -11.05
CA LEU A 178 -1.36 8.05 -12.47
C LEU A 178 -0.67 9.05 -13.42
N PRO A 179 -0.58 10.37 -13.12
CA PRO A 179 0.11 11.30 -13.99
C PRO A 179 1.59 10.94 -14.21
N LEU A 180 2.24 10.37 -13.19
CA LEU A 180 3.62 9.90 -13.27
C LEU A 180 3.73 8.55 -14.00
N PHE A 181 2.82 7.62 -13.77
CA PHE A 181 2.86 6.32 -14.48
C PHE A 181 2.51 6.42 -15.96
N ARG A 182 1.60 7.33 -16.35
CA ARG A 182 1.21 7.55 -17.75
C ARG A 182 2.38 7.97 -18.64
N VAL A 183 3.30 8.68 -18.01
CA VAL A 183 4.50 9.24 -18.59
C VAL A 183 5.55 8.15 -18.85
N ILE A 184 5.41 6.96 -18.23
CA ILE A 184 6.32 5.81 -18.37
C ILE A 184 5.53 4.57 -18.84
N PRO A 185 5.44 4.29 -20.15
CA PRO A 185 4.56 3.24 -20.69
C PRO A 185 4.93 1.82 -20.20
N TYR A 186 6.21 1.56 -19.94
CA TYR A 186 6.68 0.28 -19.39
C TYR A 186 6.04 -0.05 -18.03
N ILE A 187 5.88 0.96 -17.16
CA ILE A 187 5.29 0.77 -15.83
C ILE A 187 3.79 0.50 -15.95
N MET A 188 3.07 1.22 -16.82
CA MET A 188 1.66 0.96 -17.06
C MET A 188 1.40 -0.48 -17.51
N ASN A 189 2.21 -0.99 -18.44
CA ASN A 189 2.09 -2.38 -18.90
C ASN A 189 2.36 -3.38 -17.78
N LEU A 190 3.35 -3.10 -16.92
CA LEU A 190 3.68 -3.94 -15.76
C LEU A 190 2.56 -3.95 -14.71
N ILE A 191 1.95 -2.79 -14.42
CA ILE A 191 0.79 -2.68 -13.52
C ILE A 191 -0.37 -3.52 -14.08
N ALA A 192 -0.66 -3.40 -15.38
CA ALA A 192 -1.73 -4.17 -16.03
C ALA A 192 -1.44 -5.68 -16.00
N LEU A 193 -0.20 -6.10 -16.24
CA LEU A 193 0.23 -7.50 -16.20
C LEU A 193 0.04 -8.08 -14.79
N ILE A 194 0.52 -7.38 -13.76
CA ILE A 194 0.38 -7.83 -12.36
C ILE A 194 -1.09 -7.90 -11.99
N GLY A 195 -1.90 -6.91 -12.37
CA GLY A 195 -3.35 -6.94 -12.20
C GLY A 195 -3.99 -8.18 -12.82
N LEU A 196 -3.66 -8.49 -14.08
CA LEU A 196 -4.19 -9.65 -14.79
C LEU A 196 -3.81 -10.97 -14.10
N VAL A 197 -2.54 -11.12 -13.72
CA VAL A 197 -2.05 -12.30 -12.99
C VAL A 197 -2.78 -12.44 -11.66
N THR A 198 -2.98 -11.35 -10.92
CA THR A 198 -3.69 -11.39 -9.63
C THR A 198 -5.14 -11.81 -9.74
N VAL A 199 -5.85 -11.34 -10.77
CA VAL A 199 -7.25 -11.73 -10.99
C VAL A 199 -7.35 -13.22 -11.32
N LEU A 200 -6.48 -13.72 -12.20
CA LEU A 200 -6.48 -15.15 -12.56
C LEU A 200 -6.10 -16.05 -11.38
N LEU A 201 -5.05 -15.72 -10.64
CA LEU A 201 -4.62 -16.49 -9.47
C LEU A 201 -5.66 -16.41 -8.34
N GLY A 202 -6.22 -15.23 -8.08
CA GLY A 202 -7.26 -15.05 -7.07
C GLY A 202 -8.53 -15.83 -7.40
N ALA A 203 -8.98 -15.80 -8.66
CA ALA A 203 -10.17 -16.53 -9.09
C ALA A 203 -9.99 -18.06 -9.01
N THR A 204 -8.82 -18.57 -9.38
CA THR A 204 -8.53 -20.01 -9.31
C THR A 204 -8.41 -20.51 -7.88
N LEU A 205 -7.75 -19.77 -7.00
CA LEU A 205 -7.67 -20.09 -5.56
C LEU A 205 -9.01 -19.99 -4.83
N ALA A 206 -9.94 -19.17 -5.32
CA ALA A 206 -11.28 -19.07 -4.74
C ALA A 206 -12.21 -20.24 -5.12
N LEU A 207 -11.94 -20.91 -6.25
CA LEU A 207 -12.68 -22.08 -6.71
C LEU A 207 -12.16 -23.40 -6.11
N ALA A 208 -10.87 -23.46 -5.81
CA ALA A 208 -10.19 -24.64 -5.27
C ALA A 208 -10.45 -24.81 -3.76
#